data_AF-O17327-F1
#
_entry.id   AF-O17327-F1
#
_cell.length_a   1.000
_cell.length_b   1.000
_cell.length_c   1.000
_cell.angle_alpha   90.00
_cell.angle_beta   90.00
_cell.angle_gamma   90.00
#
_symmetry.space_group_name_H-M   'P 1'
#
loop_
_entity.id
_entity.type
_entity.pdbx_description
1 polymer ?
#
loop_
_entity_poly.entity_id
_entity_poly.type
_entity_poly.pdbx_seq_one_letter_code
_entity_poly.pdbx_strand_id
1 'polypeptide(L)'
;MPSVIQMNSVREFEEKVDSLSAGDIYNFSKLDLDLSAQLQYGVRYLKSEGLSMSMWIGSNKADIEITCVNPKKSFSWSFVKQNNPEKKWNQYFHISKKSFLIVGSTENGISLRVKKDEALNPFFALFDQLQNLFNVGIKSIVVDEDIFDSSQTVRYVIAMLYDFGCVSLRIPAFAKEPTMYQSEQVVRLLNGVKIFKSLTVNVNISHRSMVYLERVWQIPNVIMTNASYHNQLPNAGYDTTYYMDECSVDVINEIVNALMITHKSNLITMTVHIKKLDIRHLENLLANFKHFTRNDQQRKFRELRYLEKMHILTNDGVHLRRSDGALMTMYLKTKSLISQEHTFIIHAEYPWNSPMINHIDKTIETYASKKETLKTLKSNLKVATNEEQKCFKKWHNEKDRAELLKAKRALHESKIGKVKIAFEMNDYQHQINHMDFLKEMCLATQARKDFGFFSYGANQN
;
A
#
# COMPACT_ATOMS: atom_id res chain seq x y z
N MET A 1 21.86 -13.41 -24.30
CA MET A 1 20.46 -13.68 -24.71
C MET A 1 19.95 -14.81 -23.84
N PRO A 2 18.70 -14.77 -23.36
CA PRO A 2 18.11 -15.92 -22.68
C PRO A 2 18.08 -17.10 -23.65
N SER A 3 18.63 -18.24 -23.25
CA SER A 3 18.62 -19.44 -24.08
C SER A 3 17.27 -20.14 -23.95
N VAL A 4 16.73 -20.66 -25.06
CA VAL A 4 15.54 -21.51 -25.02
C VAL A 4 16.00 -22.94 -24.82
N ILE A 5 15.80 -23.48 -23.62
CA ILE A 5 16.22 -24.83 -23.26
C ILE A 5 15.01 -25.76 -23.34
N GLN A 6 15.08 -26.71 -24.27
CA GLN A 6 14.03 -27.69 -24.45
C GLN A 6 14.18 -28.80 -23.40
N MET A 7 13.16 -28.99 -22.55
CA MET A 7 13.10 -30.11 -21.61
C MET A 7 12.48 -31.32 -22.30
N ASN A 8 13.19 -32.46 -22.33
CA ASN A 8 12.74 -33.65 -23.06
C ASN A 8 12.09 -34.69 -22.15
N SER A 9 12.31 -34.64 -20.84
CA SER A 9 11.64 -35.52 -19.87
C SER A 9 11.47 -34.86 -18.50
N VAL A 10 10.51 -35.35 -17.72
CA VAL A 10 10.27 -34.89 -16.34
C VAL A 10 11.51 -35.12 -15.49
N ARG A 11 12.15 -36.28 -15.65
CA ARG A 11 13.37 -36.64 -14.95
C ARG A 11 14.52 -35.69 -15.26
N GLU A 12 14.71 -35.32 -16.54
CA GLU A 12 15.71 -34.34 -16.94
C GLU A 12 15.47 -32.99 -16.25
N PHE A 13 14.20 -32.55 -16.18
CA PHE A 13 13.86 -31.33 -15.48
C PHE A 13 14.15 -31.43 -13.98
N GLU A 14 13.72 -32.50 -13.32
CA GLU A 14 13.93 -32.72 -11.88
C GLU A 14 15.42 -32.82 -11.52
N GLU A 15 16.26 -33.40 -12.39
CA GLU A 15 17.71 -33.46 -12.21
C GLU A 15 18.40 -32.10 -12.40
N LYS A 16 17.83 -31.21 -13.22
CA LYS A 16 18.46 -29.93 -13.56
C LYS A 16 17.90 -28.74 -12.80
N VAL A 17 16.68 -28.81 -12.25
CA VAL A 17 15.91 -27.64 -11.78
C VAL A 17 16.69 -26.68 -10.89
N ASP A 18 17.53 -27.22 -10.00
CA ASP A 18 18.34 -26.43 -9.05
C ASP A 18 19.56 -25.75 -9.70
N SER A 19 19.95 -26.17 -10.91
CA SER A 19 21.08 -25.62 -11.69
C SER A 19 20.64 -24.65 -12.80
N LEU A 20 19.34 -24.53 -13.05
CA LEU A 20 18.80 -23.75 -14.15
C LEU A 20 18.94 -22.24 -13.88
N SER A 21 19.39 -21.47 -14.88
CA SER A 21 19.66 -20.04 -14.73
C SER A 21 18.41 -19.16 -14.89
N ALA A 22 18.22 -18.21 -13.96
CA ALA A 22 17.10 -17.27 -13.92
C ALA A 22 16.82 -16.48 -15.22
N GLY A 23 17.77 -16.43 -16.16
CA GLY A 23 17.58 -15.81 -17.46
C GLY A 23 16.86 -16.68 -18.49
N ASP A 24 16.97 -18.00 -18.40
CA ASP A 24 16.62 -18.91 -19.49
C ASP A 24 15.12 -19.22 -19.59
N ILE A 25 14.67 -19.49 -20.82
CA ILE A 25 13.30 -19.81 -21.18
C ILE A 25 13.21 -21.32 -21.40
N TYR A 26 12.36 -22.01 -20.63
CA TYR A 26 12.26 -23.47 -20.72
C TYR A 26 10.96 -23.88 -21.40
N ASN A 27 11.08 -24.67 -22.46
CA ASN A 27 9.93 -25.19 -23.17
C ASN A 27 9.57 -26.60 -22.66
N PHE A 28 8.41 -26.70 -22.00
CA PHE A 28 7.86 -27.95 -21.48
C PHE A 28 6.95 -28.69 -22.46
N SER A 29 6.76 -28.19 -23.68
CA SER A 29 5.82 -28.75 -24.67
C SER A 29 6.10 -30.20 -25.07
N LYS A 30 7.31 -30.72 -24.80
CA LYS A 30 7.70 -32.12 -25.05
C LYS A 30 7.51 -33.03 -23.84
N LEU A 31 7.30 -32.47 -22.65
CA LEU A 31 6.84 -33.27 -21.53
C LEU A 31 5.41 -33.67 -21.86
N ASP A 32 5.17 -34.97 -22.05
CA ASP A 32 3.84 -35.55 -22.26
C ASP A 32 3.03 -35.44 -20.96
N LEU A 33 2.72 -34.20 -20.62
CA LEU A 33 2.12 -33.72 -19.40
C LEU A 33 0.95 -32.83 -19.80
N ASP A 34 -0.13 -32.88 -19.03
CA ASP A 34 -1.17 -31.88 -19.16
C ASP A 34 -0.65 -30.47 -18.80
N LEU A 35 -1.39 -29.45 -19.23
CA LEU A 35 -1.04 -28.05 -18.97
C LEU A 35 -0.89 -27.76 -17.46
N SER A 36 -1.63 -28.46 -16.60
CA SER A 36 -1.56 -28.29 -15.15
C SER A 36 -0.19 -28.72 -14.62
N ALA A 37 0.26 -29.91 -15.00
CA ALA A 37 1.56 -30.43 -14.62
C ALA A 37 2.70 -29.59 -15.20
N GLN A 38 2.61 -29.18 -16.47
CA GLN A 38 3.59 -28.26 -17.08
C GLN A 38 3.72 -26.95 -16.29
N LEU A 39 2.59 -26.37 -15.86
CA LEU A 39 2.59 -25.16 -15.02
C LEU A 39 3.19 -25.42 -13.63
N GLN A 40 2.85 -26.53 -12.98
CA GLN A 40 3.42 -26.87 -11.68
C GLN A 40 4.93 -27.06 -11.74
N TYR A 41 5.45 -27.72 -12.78
CA TYR A 41 6.89 -27.85 -13.01
C TYR A 41 7.55 -26.51 -13.34
N GLY A 42 6.92 -25.70 -14.20
CA GLY A 42 7.38 -24.34 -14.51
C GLY A 42 7.50 -23.46 -13.26
N VAL A 43 6.57 -23.55 -12.32
CA VAL A 43 6.64 -22.76 -11.08
C VAL A 43 7.63 -23.35 -10.06
N ARG A 44 7.81 -24.67 -10.00
CA ARG A 44 8.88 -25.28 -9.20
C ARG A 44 10.26 -24.76 -9.60
N TYR A 45 10.48 -24.58 -10.89
CA TYR A 45 11.70 -23.95 -11.40
C TYR A 45 11.90 -22.53 -10.86
N LEU A 46 10.84 -21.73 -10.83
CA LEU A 46 10.93 -20.33 -10.39
C LEU A 46 11.21 -20.17 -8.89
N LYS A 47 11.13 -21.25 -8.09
CA LYS A 47 11.46 -21.21 -6.65
C LYS A 47 12.87 -20.71 -6.37
N SER A 48 13.84 -21.03 -7.23
CA SER A 48 15.23 -20.61 -7.07
C SER A 48 15.41 -19.09 -7.16
N GLU A 49 14.47 -18.37 -7.79
CA GLU A 49 14.54 -16.91 -7.94
C GLU A 49 13.99 -16.14 -6.75
N GLY A 50 13.35 -16.79 -5.77
CA GLY A 50 12.57 -16.10 -4.75
C GLY A 50 11.19 -15.75 -5.29
N LEU A 51 10.18 -16.48 -4.82
CA LEU A 51 8.79 -16.30 -5.22
C LEU A 51 8.04 -15.50 -4.17
N SER A 52 7.11 -14.66 -4.63
CA SER A 52 6.16 -14.00 -3.74
C SER A 52 4.76 -14.07 -4.32
N MET A 53 3.77 -14.33 -3.47
CA MET A 53 2.38 -14.45 -3.88
C MET A 53 1.59 -13.23 -3.45
N SER A 54 0.70 -12.77 -4.32
CA SER A 54 -0.22 -11.68 -4.05
C SER A 54 -1.64 -12.11 -4.38
N MET A 55 -2.62 -11.56 -3.69
CA MET A 55 -4.02 -11.86 -3.96
C MET A 55 -4.89 -10.63 -4.02
N TRP A 56 -5.87 -10.68 -4.93
CA TRP A 56 -6.95 -9.73 -5.03
C TRP A 56 -8.26 -10.44 -4.71
N ILE A 57 -9.02 -9.93 -3.75
CA ILE A 57 -10.25 -10.54 -3.27
C ILE A 57 -11.40 -9.56 -3.49
N GLY A 58 -12.34 -9.95 -4.34
CA GLY A 58 -13.57 -9.22 -4.61
C GLY A 58 -14.72 -10.18 -4.88
N SER A 59 -15.96 -9.72 -4.68
CA SER A 59 -17.18 -10.51 -4.93
C SER A 59 -17.37 -10.80 -6.42
N ASN A 60 -16.89 -9.93 -7.30
CA ASN A 60 -16.97 -10.14 -8.75
C ASN A 60 -15.63 -10.45 -9.43
N LYS A 61 -14.52 -10.19 -8.74
CA LYS A 61 -13.16 -10.15 -9.28
C LYS A 61 -12.21 -10.75 -8.28
N ALA A 62 -11.48 -11.80 -8.64
CA ALA A 62 -10.49 -12.41 -7.78
C ALA A 62 -9.28 -12.83 -8.61
N ASP A 63 -8.09 -12.67 -8.06
CA ASP A 63 -6.83 -12.95 -8.74
C ASP A 63 -5.80 -13.47 -7.73
N ILE A 64 -5.01 -14.46 -8.14
CA ILE A 64 -3.85 -14.94 -7.40
C ILE A 64 -2.65 -14.77 -8.30
N GLU A 65 -1.71 -13.93 -7.93
CA GLU A 65 -0.51 -13.68 -8.70
C GLU A 65 0.70 -14.25 -7.99
N ILE A 66 1.57 -14.93 -8.74
CA ILE A 66 2.92 -15.27 -8.30
C ILE A 66 3.89 -14.42 -9.11
N THR A 67 4.66 -13.63 -8.38
CA THR A 67 5.74 -12.81 -8.95
C THR A 67 7.08 -13.42 -8.59
N CYS A 68 7.98 -13.45 -9.57
CA CYS A 68 9.39 -13.81 -9.40
C CYS A 68 10.23 -12.55 -9.26
N VAL A 69 11.44 -12.67 -8.72
CA VAL A 69 12.40 -11.56 -8.72
C VAL A 69 12.68 -11.04 -10.14
N ASN A 70 12.61 -11.89 -11.17
CA ASN A 70 12.58 -11.46 -12.55
C ASN A 70 11.14 -11.08 -12.98
N PRO A 71 10.82 -9.78 -13.17
CA PRO A 71 9.46 -9.33 -13.49
C PRO A 71 8.96 -9.84 -14.85
N LYS A 72 9.88 -10.23 -15.77
CA LYS A 72 9.52 -10.86 -17.05
C LYS A 72 8.92 -12.28 -16.90
N LYS A 73 8.91 -12.84 -15.69
CA LYS A 73 8.42 -14.19 -15.37
C LYS A 73 7.27 -14.17 -14.36
N SER A 74 6.50 -13.09 -14.29
CA SER A 74 5.32 -13.03 -13.42
C SER A 74 4.19 -13.87 -14.03
N PHE A 75 3.50 -14.66 -13.20
CA PHE A 75 2.41 -15.53 -13.64
C PHE A 75 1.17 -15.35 -12.75
N SER A 76 0.01 -15.12 -13.37
CA SER A 76 -1.25 -14.88 -12.65
C SER A 76 -2.31 -15.96 -12.91
N TRP A 77 -3.02 -16.36 -11.86
CA TRP A 77 -4.25 -17.13 -11.90
C TRP A 77 -5.45 -16.20 -11.69
N SER A 78 -6.03 -15.75 -12.79
CA SER A 78 -7.22 -14.89 -12.81
C SER A 78 -8.49 -15.71 -12.61
N PHE A 79 -9.30 -15.41 -11.59
CA PHE A 79 -10.58 -16.11 -11.39
C PHE A 79 -11.72 -15.37 -12.10
N VAL A 80 -12.27 -16.01 -13.14
CA VAL A 80 -13.38 -15.47 -13.92
C VAL A 80 -14.70 -16.05 -13.43
N LYS A 81 -15.49 -15.21 -12.78
CA LYS A 81 -16.82 -15.56 -12.24
C LYS A 81 -17.89 -15.60 -13.33
N GLN A 82 -18.51 -16.77 -13.60
CA GLN A 82 -19.46 -16.95 -14.72
C GLN A 82 -20.64 -17.88 -14.39
N ASN A 83 -21.86 -17.51 -14.81
CA ASN A 83 -23.07 -18.32 -14.64
C ASN A 83 -23.19 -19.45 -15.68
N ASN A 84 -22.89 -19.21 -16.96
CA ASN A 84 -23.12 -20.16 -18.06
C ASN A 84 -21.84 -20.43 -18.88
N PRO A 85 -21.39 -21.70 -19.01
CA PRO A 85 -20.23 -22.07 -19.83
C PRO A 85 -20.51 -22.01 -21.32
N GLU A 86 -19.45 -21.80 -22.10
CA GLU A 86 -19.37 -22.33 -23.45
C GLU A 86 -19.01 -23.82 -23.40
N LYS A 87 -19.77 -24.67 -24.08
CA LYS A 87 -19.62 -26.14 -24.06
C LYS A 87 -18.29 -26.66 -24.66
N LYS A 88 -17.43 -25.79 -25.20
CA LYS A 88 -16.30 -26.19 -26.07
C LYS A 88 -14.95 -26.33 -25.37
N TRP A 89 -14.77 -25.87 -24.13
CA TRP A 89 -13.50 -26.00 -23.42
C TRP A 89 -13.46 -27.23 -22.52
N ASN A 90 -12.45 -28.09 -22.74
CA ASN A 90 -12.25 -29.35 -22.02
C ASN A 90 -10.94 -29.36 -21.19
N GLN A 91 -10.24 -28.23 -21.08
CA GLN A 91 -8.98 -28.15 -20.33
C GLN A 91 -9.22 -27.77 -18.88
N TYR A 92 -8.61 -28.52 -17.97
CA TYR A 92 -8.74 -28.31 -16.53
C TYR A 92 -7.36 -28.07 -15.90
N PHE A 93 -7.33 -27.16 -14.94
CA PHE A 93 -6.22 -26.99 -14.03
C PHE A 93 -6.48 -27.86 -12.80
N HIS A 94 -5.67 -28.90 -12.64
CA HIS A 94 -5.77 -29.87 -11.55
C HIS A 94 -4.78 -29.52 -10.46
N ILE A 95 -5.28 -29.29 -9.25
CA ILE A 95 -4.45 -29.12 -8.07
C ILE A 95 -5.02 -29.92 -6.90
N SER A 96 -4.20 -30.83 -6.35
CA SER A 96 -4.67 -31.82 -5.39
C SER A 96 -5.93 -32.55 -5.91
N LYS A 97 -7.02 -32.58 -5.13
CA LYS A 97 -8.31 -33.20 -5.47
C LYS A 97 -9.30 -32.27 -6.19
N LYS A 98 -8.89 -31.06 -6.57
CA LYS A 98 -9.76 -30.06 -7.21
C LYS A 98 -9.38 -29.84 -8.67
N SER A 99 -10.40 -29.64 -9.49
CA SER A 99 -10.27 -29.37 -10.93
C SER A 99 -10.97 -28.07 -11.26
N PHE A 100 -10.26 -27.14 -11.88
CA PHE A 100 -10.77 -25.84 -12.28
C PHE A 100 -10.81 -25.78 -13.80
N LEU A 101 -11.96 -25.42 -14.39
CA LEU A 101 -12.04 -25.28 -15.84
C LEU A 101 -11.19 -24.07 -16.29
N ILE A 102 -10.23 -24.30 -17.18
CA ILE A 102 -9.43 -23.24 -17.80
C ILE A 102 -10.28 -22.63 -18.91
N VAL A 103 -10.56 -21.34 -18.79
CA VAL A 103 -11.27 -20.59 -19.83
C VAL A 103 -10.32 -19.72 -20.65
N GLY A 104 -9.06 -19.58 -20.26
CA GLY A 104 -8.06 -18.89 -21.07
C GLY A 104 -6.66 -19.09 -20.51
N SER A 105 -5.68 -19.00 -21.39
CA SER A 105 -4.26 -19.05 -21.04
C SER A 105 -3.51 -18.02 -21.87
N THR A 106 -2.59 -17.31 -21.24
CA THR A 106 -1.61 -16.42 -21.87
C THR A 106 -0.21 -16.84 -21.41
N GLU A 107 0.82 -16.23 -21.98
CA GLU A 107 2.21 -16.42 -21.52
C GLU A 107 2.40 -16.07 -20.03
N ASN A 108 1.58 -15.15 -19.50
CA ASN A 108 1.74 -14.59 -18.14
C ASN A 108 0.60 -14.99 -17.20
N GLY A 109 -0.23 -15.97 -17.56
CA GLY A 109 -1.28 -16.41 -16.66
C GLY A 109 -2.33 -17.35 -17.23
N ILE A 110 -3.18 -17.88 -16.35
CA ILE A 110 -4.38 -18.63 -16.73
C ILE A 110 -5.62 -18.02 -16.08
N SER A 111 -6.71 -18.05 -16.83
CA SER A 111 -8.04 -17.68 -16.36
C SER A 111 -8.81 -18.94 -15.95
N LEU A 112 -9.14 -19.05 -14.68
CA LEU A 112 -9.89 -20.16 -14.08
C LEU A 112 -11.35 -19.77 -13.88
N ARG A 113 -12.27 -20.66 -14.28
CA ARG A 113 -13.70 -20.42 -14.07
C ARG A 113 -14.11 -20.79 -12.65
N VAL A 114 -14.93 -19.92 -12.06
CA VAL A 114 -15.66 -20.18 -10.82
C VAL A 114 -17.11 -19.69 -10.94
N LYS A 115 -18.02 -20.33 -10.21
CA LYS A 115 -19.43 -19.90 -10.15
C LYS A 115 -19.52 -18.60 -9.32
N LYS A 116 -20.29 -17.62 -9.78
CA LYS A 116 -20.27 -16.24 -9.26
C LYS A 116 -20.43 -16.15 -7.73
N ASP A 117 -21.36 -16.92 -7.17
CA ASP A 117 -21.72 -16.87 -5.75
C ASP A 117 -20.97 -17.89 -4.88
N GLU A 118 -20.20 -18.77 -5.52
CA GLU A 118 -19.42 -19.82 -4.85
C GLU A 118 -17.92 -19.63 -5.12
N ALA A 119 -17.49 -18.45 -5.58
CA ALA A 119 -16.14 -18.24 -6.08
C ALA A 119 -15.07 -18.17 -4.99
N LEU A 120 -15.41 -17.70 -3.79
CA LEU A 120 -14.43 -17.43 -2.74
C LEU A 120 -13.86 -18.71 -2.12
N ASN A 121 -14.68 -19.74 -1.89
CA ASN A 121 -14.19 -21.02 -1.40
C ASN A 121 -13.17 -21.71 -2.34
N PRO A 122 -13.46 -21.93 -3.63
CA PRO A 122 -12.48 -22.43 -4.60
C PRO A 122 -11.25 -21.53 -4.70
N PHE A 123 -11.42 -20.21 -4.62
CA PHE A 123 -10.33 -19.25 -4.62
C PHE A 123 -9.37 -19.47 -3.44
N PHE A 124 -9.87 -19.42 -2.20
CA PHE A 124 -9.02 -19.60 -1.02
C PHE A 124 -8.43 -21.01 -0.95
N ALA A 125 -9.17 -22.03 -1.38
CA ALA A 125 -8.64 -23.38 -1.44
C ALA A 125 -7.51 -23.51 -2.47
N LEU A 126 -7.62 -22.86 -3.62
CA LEU A 126 -6.51 -22.82 -4.58
C LEU A 126 -5.34 -22.02 -4.00
N PHE A 127 -5.61 -20.88 -3.38
CA PHE A 127 -4.60 -20.04 -2.77
C PHE A 127 -3.75 -20.81 -1.76
N ASP A 128 -4.40 -21.47 -0.80
CA ASP A 128 -3.73 -22.30 0.21
C ASP A 128 -2.91 -23.42 -0.44
N GLN A 129 -3.46 -24.10 -1.45
CA GLN A 129 -2.73 -25.15 -2.16
C GLN A 129 -1.51 -24.61 -2.92
N LEU A 130 -1.63 -23.47 -3.60
CA LEU A 130 -0.49 -22.83 -4.28
C LEU A 130 0.53 -22.35 -3.24
N GLN A 131 0.10 -21.72 -2.16
CA GLN A 131 0.99 -21.26 -1.09
C GLN A 131 1.79 -22.43 -0.50
N ASN A 132 1.13 -23.55 -0.21
CA ASN A 132 1.76 -24.77 0.30
C ASN A 132 2.68 -25.42 -0.74
N LEU A 133 2.23 -25.52 -2.00
CA LEU A 133 3.02 -26.09 -3.09
C LEU A 133 4.30 -25.29 -3.32
N PHE A 134 4.22 -23.96 -3.24
CA PHE A 134 5.35 -23.08 -3.51
C PHE A 134 6.19 -22.73 -2.28
N ASN A 135 5.65 -22.93 -1.08
CA ASN A 135 6.26 -22.54 0.19
C ASN A 135 6.67 -21.05 0.20
N VAL A 136 5.72 -20.18 -0.13
CA VAL A 136 5.96 -18.74 -0.35
C VAL A 136 5.26 -17.88 0.68
N GLY A 137 5.92 -16.77 1.03
CA GLY A 137 5.31 -15.68 1.78
C GLY A 137 4.34 -14.87 0.92
N ILE A 138 3.40 -14.21 1.59
CA ILE A 138 2.38 -13.39 0.93
C ILE A 138 2.82 -11.94 0.92
N LYS A 139 3.09 -11.41 -0.28
CA LYS A 139 3.54 -10.03 -0.49
C LYS A 139 2.39 -9.05 -0.31
N SER A 140 1.25 -9.29 -0.95
CA SER A 140 0.14 -8.32 -0.88
C SER A 140 -1.23 -8.97 -0.90
N ILE A 141 -2.14 -8.36 -0.15
CA ILE A 141 -3.57 -8.68 -0.17
C ILE A 141 -4.30 -7.39 -0.52
N VAL A 142 -5.17 -7.44 -1.51
CA VAL A 142 -6.11 -6.37 -1.82
C VAL A 142 -7.53 -6.87 -1.59
N VAL A 143 -8.29 -6.18 -0.73
CA VAL A 143 -9.69 -6.50 -0.46
C VAL A 143 -10.56 -5.40 -1.06
N ASP A 144 -11.33 -5.77 -2.09
CA ASP A 144 -12.18 -4.85 -2.84
C ASP A 144 -13.42 -4.44 -2.02
N GLU A 145 -14.03 -3.31 -2.37
CA GLU A 145 -15.15 -2.74 -1.63
C GLU A 145 -16.38 -3.66 -1.59
N ASP A 146 -16.59 -4.43 -2.66
CA ASP A 146 -17.77 -5.29 -2.87
C ASP A 146 -17.78 -6.52 -1.94
N ILE A 147 -16.71 -6.76 -1.19
CA ILE A 147 -16.67 -7.75 -0.11
C ILE A 147 -17.49 -7.29 1.10
N PHE A 148 -17.50 -5.99 1.39
CA PHE A 148 -18.09 -5.42 2.61
C PHE A 148 -19.61 -5.22 2.51
N ASP A 149 -20.19 -5.38 1.33
CA ASP A 149 -21.63 -5.19 1.07
C ASP A 149 -22.51 -6.31 1.65
N SER A 150 -21.96 -7.53 1.77
CA SER A 150 -22.71 -8.70 2.25
C SER A 150 -22.14 -9.22 3.56
N SER A 151 -23.01 -9.41 4.55
CA SER A 151 -22.60 -9.93 5.85
C SER A 151 -22.03 -11.33 5.81
N GLN A 152 -22.58 -12.19 4.96
CA GLN A 152 -22.06 -13.54 4.78
C GLN A 152 -20.68 -13.51 4.11
N THR A 153 -20.53 -12.71 3.06
CA THR A 153 -19.29 -12.60 2.29
C THR A 153 -18.15 -12.07 3.15
N VAL A 154 -18.35 -10.95 3.84
CA VAL A 154 -17.31 -10.32 4.64
C VAL A 154 -16.90 -11.18 5.85
N ARG A 155 -17.86 -11.83 6.52
CA ARG A 155 -17.55 -12.78 7.61
C ARG A 155 -16.72 -13.95 7.11
N TYR A 156 -17.05 -14.49 5.94
CA TYR A 156 -16.29 -15.57 5.33
C TYR A 156 -14.86 -15.13 4.99
N VAL A 157 -14.69 -13.97 4.34
CA VAL A 157 -13.36 -13.44 4.02
C VAL A 157 -12.54 -13.15 5.27
N ILE A 158 -13.12 -12.52 6.30
CA ILE A 158 -12.43 -12.26 7.57
C ILE A 158 -12.01 -13.58 8.23
N ALA A 159 -12.87 -14.60 8.25
CA ALA A 159 -12.53 -15.90 8.82
C ALA A 159 -11.38 -16.58 8.07
N MET A 160 -11.38 -16.52 6.73
CA MET A 160 -10.31 -17.10 5.92
C MET A 160 -8.98 -16.34 6.03
N LEU A 161 -9.03 -15.05 6.35
CA LEU A 161 -7.85 -14.20 6.54
C LEU A 161 -7.45 -14.02 8.01
N TYR A 162 -8.15 -14.67 8.95
CA TYR A 162 -7.85 -14.54 10.36
C TYR A 162 -6.48 -15.12 10.68
N ASP A 163 -5.67 -14.36 11.42
CA ASP A 163 -4.26 -14.65 11.72
C ASP A 163 -3.34 -14.80 10.50
N PHE A 164 -3.83 -14.45 9.31
CA PHE A 164 -3.12 -14.59 8.05
C PHE A 164 -2.06 -13.50 7.91
N GLY A 165 -0.82 -13.90 7.59
CA GLY A 165 0.32 -12.98 7.48
C GLY A 165 0.56 -12.47 6.07
N CYS A 166 0.67 -11.15 5.89
CA CYS A 166 1.10 -10.55 4.63
C CYS A 166 2.06 -9.38 4.83
N VAL A 167 2.90 -9.11 3.83
CA VAL A 167 3.79 -7.94 3.85
C VAL A 167 2.96 -6.66 3.74
N SER A 168 1.93 -6.66 2.89
CA SER A 168 1.07 -5.51 2.67
C SER A 168 -0.42 -5.87 2.58
N LEU A 169 -1.27 -5.02 3.15
CA LEU A 169 -2.73 -5.08 3.00
C LEU A 169 -3.26 -3.77 2.44
N ARG A 170 -4.16 -3.86 1.48
CA ARG A 170 -4.79 -2.68 0.87
C ARG A 170 -6.30 -2.84 0.76
N ILE A 171 -7.02 -1.76 1.08
CA ILE A 171 -8.46 -1.62 0.88
C ILE A 171 -8.66 -0.36 0.01
N PRO A 172 -9.06 -0.53 -1.27
CA PRO A 172 -9.30 0.60 -2.16
C PRO A 172 -10.42 1.52 -1.65
N ALA A 173 -10.51 2.71 -2.25
CA ALA A 173 -11.58 3.64 -1.91
C ALA A 173 -12.93 3.08 -2.34
N PHE A 174 -13.93 3.29 -1.49
CA PHE A 174 -15.29 2.91 -1.83
C PHE A 174 -15.86 3.92 -2.83
N ALA A 175 -16.72 3.45 -3.73
CA ALA A 175 -17.45 4.29 -4.68
C ALA A 175 -18.46 5.20 -3.95
N LYS A 176 -18.87 4.84 -2.74
CA LYS A 176 -19.77 5.61 -1.86
C LYS A 176 -19.19 5.66 -0.45
N GLU A 177 -19.64 6.63 0.33
CA GLU A 177 -19.28 6.70 1.74
C GLU A 177 -19.72 5.41 2.46
N PRO A 178 -18.82 4.76 3.22
CA PRO A 178 -19.12 3.49 3.87
C PRO A 178 -20.17 3.70 4.97
N THR A 179 -21.07 2.74 5.07
CA THR A 179 -21.98 2.62 6.21
C THR A 179 -21.21 2.32 7.50
N MET A 180 -21.85 2.56 8.65
CA MET A 180 -21.29 2.17 9.96
C MET A 180 -20.97 0.68 10.01
N TYR A 181 -21.86 -0.16 9.44
CA TYR A 181 -21.64 -1.60 9.32
C TYR A 181 -20.35 -1.91 8.54
N GLN A 182 -20.19 -1.35 7.34
CA GLN A 182 -18.99 -1.55 6.52
C GLN A 182 -17.72 -1.07 7.25
N SER A 183 -17.78 0.07 7.94
CA SER A 183 -16.68 0.57 8.78
C SER A 183 -16.27 -0.42 9.85
N GLU A 184 -17.23 -1.02 10.56
CA GLU A 184 -16.96 -2.05 11.57
C GLU A 184 -16.34 -3.31 10.97
N GLN A 185 -16.80 -3.73 9.77
CA GLN A 185 -16.23 -4.90 9.11
C GLN A 185 -14.81 -4.65 8.60
N VAL A 186 -14.51 -3.44 8.12
CA VAL A 186 -13.13 -3.04 7.79
C VAL A 186 -12.26 -3.14 9.03
N VAL A 187 -12.68 -2.59 10.18
CA VAL A 187 -11.91 -2.68 11.43
C VAL A 187 -11.70 -4.13 11.88
N ARG A 188 -12.74 -4.97 11.80
CA ARG A 188 -12.64 -6.41 12.12
C ARG A 188 -11.63 -7.14 11.23
N LEU A 189 -11.61 -6.82 9.93
CA LEU A 189 -10.61 -7.36 9.02
C LEU A 189 -9.20 -6.92 9.42
N LEU A 190 -9.00 -5.63 9.67
CA LEU A 190 -7.69 -5.07 10.04
C LEU A 190 -7.15 -5.67 11.34
N ASN A 191 -8.00 -5.94 12.33
CA ASN A 191 -7.61 -6.59 13.57
C ASN A 191 -7.27 -8.08 13.39
N GLY A 192 -7.84 -8.73 12.37
CA GLY A 192 -7.67 -10.16 12.11
C GLY A 192 -6.41 -10.50 11.31
N VAL A 193 -5.95 -9.62 10.42
CA VAL A 193 -4.84 -9.87 9.50
C VAL A 193 -3.51 -9.40 10.10
N LYS A 194 -2.44 -10.20 10.00
CA LYS A 194 -1.09 -9.82 10.42
C LYS A 194 -0.37 -9.12 9.29
N ILE A 195 -0.11 -7.82 9.45
CA ILE A 195 0.50 -6.98 8.42
C ILE A 195 1.92 -6.61 8.84
N PHE A 196 2.92 -7.04 8.06
CA PHE A 196 4.32 -6.90 8.47
C PHE A 196 4.98 -5.59 8.04
N LYS A 197 4.51 -4.92 6.98
CA LYS A 197 5.20 -3.74 6.42
C LYS A 197 4.30 -2.56 6.09
N SER A 198 3.22 -2.76 5.35
CA SER A 198 2.39 -1.62 4.91
C SER A 198 0.88 -1.89 4.90
N LEU A 199 0.13 -0.90 5.35
CA LEU A 199 -1.33 -0.84 5.32
C LEU A 199 -1.77 0.39 4.54
N THR A 200 -2.68 0.20 3.57
CA THR A 200 -3.34 1.29 2.85
C THR A 200 -4.84 1.13 2.91
N VAL A 201 -5.53 2.03 3.59
CA VAL A 201 -6.99 2.03 3.70
C VAL A 201 -7.53 3.34 3.17
N ASN A 202 -8.09 3.30 1.97
CA ASN A 202 -8.67 4.48 1.33
C ASN A 202 -10.18 4.60 1.59
N VAL A 203 -10.63 4.08 2.74
CA VAL A 203 -12.03 4.04 3.16
C VAL A 203 -12.20 4.94 4.38
N ASN A 204 -13.25 5.77 4.38
CA ASN A 204 -13.57 6.64 5.51
C ASN A 204 -14.16 5.82 6.67
N ILE A 205 -13.33 5.31 7.58
CA ILE A 205 -13.81 4.54 8.72
C ILE A 205 -14.46 5.48 9.74
N SER A 206 -15.69 5.18 10.14
CA SER A 206 -16.39 5.97 11.16
C SER A 206 -15.59 6.10 12.46
N HIS A 207 -15.66 7.26 13.11
CA HIS A 207 -14.99 7.51 14.41
C HIS A 207 -15.30 6.40 15.42
N ARG A 208 -16.56 5.97 15.49
CA ARG A 208 -17.00 4.96 16.46
C ARG A 208 -16.37 3.58 16.20
N SER A 209 -16.12 3.22 14.95
CA SER A 209 -15.45 1.97 14.60
C SER A 209 -13.94 2.04 14.86
N MET A 210 -13.32 3.19 14.56
CA MET A 210 -11.88 3.41 14.71
C MET A 210 -11.35 3.24 16.14
N VAL A 211 -12.19 3.45 17.17
CA VAL A 211 -11.84 3.21 18.58
C VAL A 211 -11.49 1.74 18.87
N TYR A 212 -12.03 0.81 18.07
CA TYR A 212 -11.78 -0.62 18.19
C TYR A 212 -10.62 -1.11 17.31
N LEU A 213 -9.94 -0.22 16.60
CA LEU A 213 -8.81 -0.58 15.78
C LEU A 213 -7.62 -0.88 16.70
N GLU A 214 -7.07 -2.08 16.56
CA GLU A 214 -5.99 -2.59 17.39
C GLU A 214 -4.75 -2.84 16.52
N ARG A 215 -3.56 -2.75 17.12
CA ARG A 215 -2.28 -3.17 16.55
C ARG A 215 -1.81 -2.42 15.29
N VAL A 216 -2.57 -1.49 14.72
CA VAL A 216 -2.14 -0.71 13.55
C VAL A 216 -0.85 0.07 13.82
N TRP A 217 -0.63 0.48 15.06
CA TRP A 217 0.63 1.09 15.52
C TRP A 217 1.87 0.19 15.37
N GLN A 218 1.70 -1.12 15.21
CA GLN A 218 2.80 -2.08 14.96
C GLN A 218 3.22 -2.11 13.48
N ILE A 219 2.38 -1.58 12.60
CA ILE A 219 2.61 -1.62 11.16
C ILE A 219 3.57 -0.48 10.80
N PRO A 220 4.68 -0.77 10.10
CA PRO A 220 5.66 0.26 9.75
C PRO A 220 5.09 1.42 8.95
N ASN A 221 4.30 1.16 7.90
CA ASN A 221 3.75 2.19 7.04
C ASN A 221 2.22 2.11 7.03
N VAL A 222 1.54 3.18 7.44
CA VAL A 222 0.08 3.23 7.50
C VAL A 222 -0.42 4.43 6.70
N ILE A 223 -1.25 4.20 5.69
CA ILE A 223 -1.91 5.25 4.92
C ILE A 223 -3.41 5.09 5.11
N MET A 224 -4.07 6.10 5.65
CA MET A 224 -5.52 6.08 5.90
C MET A 224 -6.21 7.38 5.51
N THR A 225 -7.37 7.28 4.87
CA THR A 225 -8.23 8.43 4.54
C THR A 225 -9.22 8.72 5.66
N ASN A 226 -9.43 10.00 5.98
CA ASN A 226 -10.44 10.56 6.89
C ASN A 226 -10.54 9.86 8.26
N ALA A 227 -9.42 9.41 8.83
CA ALA A 227 -9.39 8.98 10.22
C ALA A 227 -9.72 10.16 11.14
N SER A 228 -10.68 10.01 12.04
CA SER A 228 -11.01 11.05 13.01
C SER A 228 -9.87 11.25 14.02
N TYR A 229 -9.58 12.50 14.38
CA TYR A 229 -8.46 12.93 15.24
C TYR A 229 -8.21 12.05 16.49
N HIS A 230 -9.25 11.78 17.30
CA HIS A 230 -9.13 10.98 18.54
C HIS A 230 -8.53 9.58 18.31
N ASN A 231 -8.64 9.07 17.09
CA ASN A 231 -8.20 7.72 16.73
C ASN A 231 -6.93 7.74 15.88
N GLN A 232 -6.40 8.89 15.48
CA GLN A 232 -5.20 8.96 14.65
C GLN A 232 -3.95 8.53 15.42
N LEU A 233 -3.78 8.98 16.66
CA LEU A 233 -2.56 8.71 17.41
C LEU A 233 -2.43 7.28 17.94
N PRO A 234 -3.48 6.67 18.53
CA PRO A 234 -3.40 5.27 18.94
C PRO A 234 -3.17 4.31 17.77
N ASN A 235 -3.52 4.74 16.55
CA ASN A 235 -3.46 3.94 15.32
C ASN A 235 -2.38 4.41 14.35
N ALA A 236 -1.47 5.30 14.77
CA ALA A 236 -0.36 5.71 13.93
C ALA A 236 0.73 4.63 13.98
N GLY A 237 1.10 4.09 12.82
CA GLY A 237 2.31 3.29 12.64
C GLY A 237 3.58 4.13 12.82
N TYR A 238 4.74 3.57 12.48
CA TYR A 238 6.01 4.31 12.51
C TYR A 238 5.98 5.48 11.51
N ASP A 239 5.57 5.22 10.29
CA ASP A 239 5.34 6.21 9.25
C ASP A 239 3.86 6.20 8.87
N THR A 240 3.17 7.29 9.14
CA THR A 240 1.72 7.38 8.96
C THR A 240 1.34 8.56 8.07
N THR A 241 0.47 8.34 7.10
CA THR A 241 -0.12 9.40 6.29
C THR A 241 -1.64 9.40 6.44
N TYR A 242 -2.18 10.55 6.84
CA TYR A 242 -3.61 10.83 6.90
C TYR A 242 -4.01 11.84 5.83
N TYR A 243 -5.16 11.60 5.21
CA TYR A 243 -5.83 12.58 4.34
C TYR A 243 -7.08 13.07 5.03
N MET A 244 -7.27 14.39 5.09
CA MET A 244 -8.43 15.08 5.64
C MET A 244 -9.02 16.01 4.59
N ASP A 245 -10.33 16.03 4.46
CA ASP A 245 -11.02 16.98 3.58
C ASP A 245 -10.98 18.41 4.16
N GLU A 246 -11.40 18.57 5.41
CA GLU A 246 -11.35 19.86 6.14
C GLU A 246 -10.76 19.66 7.53
N CYS A 247 -10.00 20.64 8.02
CA CYS A 247 -9.37 20.59 9.33
C CYS A 247 -9.23 22.02 9.90
N SER A 248 -9.41 22.17 11.21
CA SER A 248 -9.10 23.41 11.92
C SER A 248 -7.69 23.35 12.52
N VAL A 249 -7.13 24.52 12.84
CA VAL A 249 -5.82 24.59 13.51
C VAL A 249 -5.86 23.93 14.90
N ASP A 250 -7.01 23.90 15.55
CA ASP A 250 -7.19 23.23 16.85
C ASP A 250 -6.96 21.73 16.76
N VAL A 251 -7.41 21.08 15.69
CA VAL A 251 -7.14 19.65 15.47
C VAL A 251 -5.64 19.39 15.32
N ILE A 252 -4.91 20.28 14.63
CA ILE A 252 -3.45 20.18 14.52
C ILE A 252 -2.79 20.36 15.89
N ASN A 253 -3.24 21.34 16.68
CA ASN A 253 -2.77 21.53 18.05
C ASN A 253 -3.02 20.29 18.91
N GLU A 254 -4.18 19.65 18.81
CA GLU A 254 -4.52 18.44 19.54
C GLU A 254 -3.63 17.25 19.15
N ILE A 255 -3.40 17.06 17.85
CA ILE A 255 -2.47 16.02 17.34
C ILE A 255 -1.08 16.25 17.94
N VAL A 256 -0.57 17.47 17.86
CA VAL A 256 0.76 17.81 18.39
C VAL A 256 0.79 17.65 19.92
N ASN A 257 -0.23 18.14 20.64
CA ASN A 257 -0.33 17.99 22.10
C ASN A 257 -0.27 16.52 22.51
N ALA A 258 -1.07 15.68 21.86
CA ALA A 258 -1.14 14.28 22.21
C ALA A 258 0.17 13.55 21.83
N LEU A 259 0.81 13.87 20.70
CA LEU A 259 2.17 13.38 20.39
C LEU A 259 3.21 13.76 21.44
N MET A 260 3.03 14.92 22.07
CA MET A 260 3.97 15.45 23.06
C MET A 260 3.79 14.81 24.44
N ILE A 261 2.59 14.30 24.75
CA ILE A 261 2.25 13.65 26.01
C ILE A 261 2.43 12.12 25.92
N THR A 262 2.12 11.51 24.77
CA THR A 262 2.12 10.04 24.66
C THR A 262 3.52 9.48 24.44
N HIS A 263 4.08 8.82 25.46
CA HIS A 263 5.30 8.01 25.33
C HIS A 263 5.13 6.74 24.48
N LYS A 264 3.88 6.39 24.13
CA LYS A 264 3.55 5.13 23.44
C LYS A 264 3.78 5.14 21.93
N SER A 265 3.98 6.30 21.31
CA SER A 265 4.18 6.34 19.86
C SER A 265 5.65 6.07 19.53
N ASN A 266 5.95 4.96 18.84
CA ASN A 266 7.19 4.82 18.07
C ASN A 266 7.10 5.55 16.71
N LEU A 267 6.20 6.53 16.60
CA LEU A 267 6.03 7.34 15.41
C LEU A 267 7.38 7.98 15.05
N ILE A 268 7.82 7.74 13.82
CA ILE A 268 8.94 8.41 13.17
C ILE A 268 8.40 9.58 12.37
N THR A 269 7.42 9.38 11.49
CA THR A 269 6.83 10.46 10.71
C THR A 269 5.31 10.35 10.60
N MET A 270 4.62 11.45 10.88
CA MET A 270 3.20 11.64 10.58
C MET A 270 3.05 12.71 9.50
N THR A 271 2.35 12.39 8.42
CA THR A 271 1.96 13.34 7.36
C THR A 271 0.45 13.51 7.38
N VAL A 272 -0.03 14.75 7.49
CA VAL A 272 -1.45 15.07 7.47
C VAL A 272 -1.72 15.99 6.29
N HIS A 273 -2.27 15.42 5.22
CA HIS A 273 -2.74 16.16 4.05
C HIS A 273 -4.14 16.71 4.30
N ILE A 274 -4.33 18.01 4.11
CA ILE A 274 -5.59 18.72 4.37
C ILE A 274 -5.99 19.42 3.08
N LYS A 275 -7.16 19.11 2.52
CA LYS A 275 -7.62 19.78 1.29
C LYS A 275 -8.05 21.22 1.55
N LYS A 276 -8.69 21.49 2.70
CA LYS A 276 -9.13 22.82 3.10
C LYS A 276 -8.81 23.12 4.56
N LEU A 277 -7.85 24.02 4.76
CA LEU A 277 -7.45 24.55 6.06
C LEU A 277 -7.77 26.05 6.13
N ASP A 278 -8.47 26.49 7.17
CA ASP A 278 -8.60 27.93 7.45
C ASP A 278 -7.32 28.47 8.09
N ILE A 279 -6.43 28.99 7.24
CA ILE A 279 -5.12 29.52 7.66
C ILE A 279 -5.21 30.76 8.55
N ARG A 280 -6.36 31.44 8.62
CA ARG A 280 -6.51 32.66 9.43
C ARG A 280 -6.32 32.35 10.92
N HIS A 281 -6.66 31.13 11.33
CA HIS A 281 -6.49 30.67 12.71
C HIS A 281 -5.08 30.14 13.01
N LEU A 282 -4.13 30.19 12.07
CA LEU A 282 -2.76 29.71 12.29
C LEU A 282 -2.02 30.53 13.37
N GLU A 283 -2.49 31.73 13.68
CA GLU A 283 -2.03 32.49 14.84
C GLU A 283 -2.22 31.73 16.17
N ASN A 284 -3.19 30.82 16.25
CA ASN A 284 -3.44 29.97 17.42
C ASN A 284 -2.65 28.65 17.40
N LEU A 285 -1.86 28.39 16.35
CA LEU A 285 -1.01 27.20 16.30
C LEU A 285 0.03 27.25 17.42
N LEU A 286 0.17 26.14 18.13
CA LEU A 286 1.01 25.95 19.31
C LEU A 286 0.71 26.92 20.46
N ALA A 287 -0.52 27.44 20.56
CA ALA A 287 -0.88 28.44 21.59
C ALA A 287 -0.67 27.96 23.04
N ASN A 288 -0.70 26.65 23.29
CA ASN A 288 -0.49 26.07 24.62
C ASN A 288 0.97 25.70 24.93
N PHE A 289 1.89 25.91 23.99
CA PHE A 289 3.31 25.55 24.15
C PHE A 289 4.14 26.72 24.64
N LYS A 290 5.13 26.45 25.49
CA LYS A 290 6.15 27.44 25.87
C LYS A 290 7.26 27.42 24.82
N HIS A 291 7.58 28.59 24.28
CA HIS A 291 8.67 28.76 23.31
C HIS A 291 9.95 29.16 24.04
N PHE A 292 11.02 28.38 23.86
CA PHE A 292 12.35 28.60 24.40
C PHE A 292 13.27 29.00 23.25
N THR A 293 13.63 30.28 23.19
CA THR A 293 14.55 30.82 22.18
C THR A 293 15.94 30.95 22.79
N ARG A 294 16.99 30.80 21.97
CA ARG A 294 18.36 31.14 22.39
C ARG A 294 18.61 32.64 22.38
N ASN A 295 17.80 33.39 21.63
CA ASN A 295 17.99 34.79 21.38
C ASN A 295 16.75 35.55 21.87
N ASP A 296 16.88 36.26 22.99
CA ASP A 296 15.80 37.09 23.56
C ASP A 296 15.35 38.21 22.61
N GLN A 297 16.16 38.52 21.59
CA GLN A 297 15.83 39.50 20.55
C GLN A 297 14.86 38.98 19.47
N GLN A 298 14.69 37.66 19.33
CA GLN A 298 13.72 37.14 18.37
C GLN A 298 12.30 37.27 18.93
N ARG A 299 11.38 37.82 18.11
CA ARG A 299 9.95 37.85 18.45
C ARG A 299 9.50 36.44 18.79
N LYS A 300 8.81 36.27 19.92
CA LYS A 300 8.29 34.95 20.29
C LYS A 300 7.34 34.49 19.19
N PHE A 301 7.27 33.20 18.91
CA PHE A 301 6.39 32.69 17.85
C PHE A 301 4.94 33.16 17.99
N ARG A 302 4.45 33.36 19.22
CA ARG A 302 3.11 33.90 19.47
C ARG A 302 2.90 35.35 19.00
N GLU A 303 3.96 36.13 18.86
CA GLU A 303 3.95 37.53 18.41
C GLU A 303 4.05 37.66 16.87
N LEU A 304 4.31 36.55 16.18
CA LEU A 304 4.40 36.50 14.72
C LEU A 304 3.00 36.44 14.09
N ARG A 305 2.83 37.16 12.98
CA ARG A 305 1.61 37.08 12.17
C ARG A 305 1.55 35.72 11.46
N TYR A 306 0.35 35.32 11.04
CA TYR A 306 0.14 34.01 10.39
C TYR A 306 1.06 33.79 9.17
N LEU A 307 1.33 34.82 8.35
CA LEU A 307 2.25 34.70 7.20
C LEU A 307 3.71 34.44 7.62
N GLU A 308 4.18 35.07 8.70
CA GLU A 308 5.52 34.84 9.25
C GLU A 308 5.61 33.41 9.81
N LYS A 309 4.58 32.95 10.52
CA LYS A 309 4.48 31.56 11.01
C LYS A 309 4.50 30.55 9.86
N MET A 310 3.74 30.81 8.80
CA MET A 310 3.74 29.95 7.60
C MET A 310 5.12 29.89 6.97
N HIS A 311 5.82 31.02 6.85
CA HIS A 311 7.16 31.05 6.27
C HIS A 311 8.13 30.17 7.07
N ILE A 312 8.15 30.32 8.40
CA ILE A 312 8.99 29.49 9.28
C ILE A 312 8.62 28.02 9.14
N LEU A 313 7.34 27.67 9.24
CA LEU A 313 6.90 26.26 9.14
C LEU A 313 7.19 25.64 7.77
N THR A 314 7.17 26.43 6.70
CA THR A 314 7.38 25.94 5.33
C THR A 314 8.86 25.77 5.01
N ASN A 315 9.70 26.73 5.41
CA ASN A 315 11.11 26.74 5.04
C ASN A 315 12.00 26.07 6.08
N ASP A 316 11.77 26.39 7.35
CA ASP A 316 12.68 26.00 8.43
C ASP A 316 12.14 24.81 9.21
N GLY A 317 10.83 24.79 9.46
CA GLY A 317 10.16 23.93 10.42
C GLY A 317 10.30 24.45 11.85
N VAL A 318 9.59 23.84 12.80
CA VAL A 318 9.71 24.16 14.24
C VAL A 318 10.03 22.92 15.05
N HIS A 319 10.92 23.08 16.03
CA HIS A 319 11.25 22.00 16.96
C HIS A 319 10.31 21.97 18.15
N LEU A 320 9.87 20.78 18.50
CA LEU A 320 9.00 20.44 19.62
C LEU A 320 9.76 19.41 20.46
N ARG A 321 10.12 19.75 21.69
CA ARG A 321 10.91 18.89 22.56
C ARG A 321 10.01 18.23 23.60
N ARG A 322 9.99 16.90 23.60
CA ARG A 322 9.28 16.09 24.59
C ARG A 322 10.09 15.94 25.87
N SER A 323 9.41 15.60 26.95
CA SER A 323 10.00 15.41 28.28
C SER A 323 10.99 14.23 28.34
N ASP A 324 10.83 13.23 27.47
CA ASP A 324 11.74 12.09 27.31
C ASP A 324 12.96 12.39 26.43
N GLY A 325 13.12 13.64 25.98
CA GLY A 325 14.22 14.07 25.13
C GLY A 325 14.03 13.82 23.64
N ALA A 326 12.90 13.21 23.21
CA ALA A 326 12.58 13.12 21.80
C ALA A 326 12.41 14.52 21.19
N LEU A 327 13.02 14.73 20.02
CA LEU A 327 12.96 15.97 19.27
C LEU A 327 12.01 15.76 18.09
N MET A 328 10.84 16.36 18.18
CA MET A 328 9.88 16.40 17.10
C MET A 328 10.09 17.66 16.25
N THR A 329 9.92 17.55 14.95
CA THR A 329 10.04 18.66 14.01
C THR A 329 8.80 18.72 13.15
N MET A 330 8.11 19.86 13.19
CA MET A 330 6.88 20.08 12.45
C MET A 330 7.13 21.02 11.26
N TYR A 331 6.63 20.64 10.11
CA TYR A 331 6.67 21.39 8.85
C TYR A 331 5.29 21.57 8.26
N LEU A 332 5.17 22.59 7.43
CA LEU A 332 4.00 22.85 6.60
C LEU A 332 4.43 22.87 5.13
N LYS A 333 4.09 21.82 4.37
CA LYS A 333 4.23 21.84 2.91
C LYS A 333 2.98 22.44 2.29
N THR A 334 3.19 23.43 1.43
CA THR A 334 2.12 24.03 0.62
C THR A 334 2.64 24.38 -0.77
N LYS A 335 1.78 24.30 -1.78
CA LYS A 335 2.11 24.75 -3.15
C LYS A 335 2.17 26.28 -3.24
N SER A 336 1.42 26.98 -2.40
CA SER A 336 1.28 28.44 -2.41
C SER A 336 0.78 28.92 -1.07
N LEU A 337 1.21 30.10 -0.63
CA LEU A 337 0.72 30.74 0.60
C LEU A 337 -0.79 31.03 0.58
N ILE A 338 -1.42 30.99 -0.60
CA ILE A 338 -2.86 31.24 -0.81
C ILE A 338 -3.62 29.94 -1.13
N SER A 339 -2.93 28.79 -1.15
CA SER A 339 -3.56 27.47 -1.34
C SER A 339 -4.48 27.16 -0.16
N GLN A 340 -5.58 26.46 -0.38
CA GLN A 340 -6.33 25.83 0.71
C GLN A 340 -5.74 24.47 1.11
N GLU A 341 -5.07 23.81 0.14
CA GLU A 341 -4.41 22.53 0.33
C GLU A 341 -3.09 22.73 1.08
N HIS A 342 -2.96 22.08 2.23
CA HIS A 342 -1.80 22.13 3.11
C HIS A 342 -1.43 20.72 3.57
N THR A 343 -0.16 20.50 3.86
CA THR A 343 0.32 19.23 4.40
C THR A 343 1.19 19.48 5.61
N PHE A 344 0.75 19.07 6.79
CA PHE A 344 1.60 19.06 7.96
C PHE A 344 2.44 17.79 7.98
N ILE A 345 3.74 17.92 8.26
CA ILE A 345 4.63 16.78 8.44
C ILE A 345 5.28 16.93 9.81
N ILE A 346 5.11 15.92 10.65
CA ILE A 346 5.71 15.86 11.98
C ILE A 346 6.66 14.67 11.99
N HIS A 347 7.95 14.94 12.21
CA HIS A 347 8.98 13.90 12.31
C HIS A 347 9.58 13.88 13.71
N ALA A 348 9.75 12.70 14.29
CA ALA A 348 10.31 12.52 15.62
C ALA A 348 11.66 11.81 15.55
N GLU A 349 12.69 12.45 16.11
CA GLU A 349 13.99 11.86 16.35
C GLU A 349 14.11 11.51 17.84
N TYR A 350 14.43 10.25 18.12
CA TYR A 350 14.58 9.77 19.49
C TYR A 350 16.07 9.70 19.86
N PRO A 351 16.46 10.10 21.09
CA PRO A 351 17.86 10.17 21.50
C PRO A 351 18.53 8.78 21.57
N TRP A 352 17.77 7.70 21.69
CA TRP A 352 18.27 6.32 21.66
C TRP A 352 18.43 5.75 20.24
N ASN A 353 17.94 6.45 19.21
CA ASN A 353 18.16 6.07 17.82
C ASN A 353 19.42 6.75 17.29
N SER A 354 20.12 6.11 16.35
CA SER A 354 21.23 6.77 15.63
C SER A 354 20.72 8.04 14.95
N PRO A 355 21.42 9.18 15.08
CA PRO A 355 21.05 10.41 14.39
C PRO A 355 20.85 10.18 12.89
N MET A 356 19.76 10.70 12.34
CA MET A 356 19.39 10.51 10.93
C MET A 356 20.46 11.05 9.98
N ILE A 357 21.18 12.09 10.39
CA ILE A 357 22.29 12.70 9.65
C ILE A 357 23.39 11.71 9.28
N ASN A 358 23.58 10.65 10.08
CA ASN A 358 24.59 9.62 9.82
C ASN A 358 24.21 8.68 8.68
N HIS A 359 22.94 8.69 8.24
CA HIS A 359 22.40 7.77 7.21
C HIS A 359 21.99 8.50 5.94
N ILE A 360 22.24 9.81 5.83
CA ILE A 360 21.72 10.64 4.75
C ILE A 360 22.30 10.27 3.38
N ASP A 361 23.59 9.93 3.29
CA ASP A 361 24.25 9.59 2.03
C ASP A 361 23.66 8.33 1.40
N LYS A 362 23.50 7.27 2.19
CA LYS A 362 22.83 6.03 1.77
C LYS A 362 21.37 6.28 1.39
N THR A 363 20.72 7.24 2.06
CA THR A 363 19.36 7.67 1.74
C THR A 363 19.30 8.36 0.37
N ILE A 364 20.31 9.18 0.01
CA ILE A 364 20.40 9.87 -1.28
C ILE A 364 20.60 8.90 -2.45
N GLU A 365 21.45 7.88 -2.32
CA GLU A 365 21.63 6.85 -3.36
C GLU A 365 20.34 6.06 -3.59
N THR A 366 19.73 5.60 -2.49
CA THR A 366 18.45 4.90 -2.51
C THR A 366 17.35 5.76 -3.16
N TYR A 367 17.40 7.07 -2.93
CA TYR A 367 16.47 8.05 -3.47
C TYR A 367 16.56 8.18 -5.00
N ALA A 368 17.77 8.24 -5.57
CA ALA A 368 17.95 8.31 -7.02
C ALA A 368 17.38 7.08 -7.73
N SER A 369 17.66 5.88 -7.20
CA SER A 369 17.12 4.62 -7.72
C SER A 369 15.58 4.57 -7.65
N LYS A 370 15.00 5.01 -6.53
CA LYS A 370 13.54 5.08 -6.35
C LYS A 370 12.88 6.07 -7.31
N LYS A 371 13.51 7.23 -7.57
CA LYS A 371 13.03 8.19 -8.57
C LYS A 371 12.99 7.60 -9.97
N GLU A 372 14.02 6.87 -10.36
CA GLU A 372 14.06 6.23 -11.67
C GLU A 372 12.98 5.15 -11.78
N THR A 373 12.83 4.32 -10.75
CA THR A 373 11.75 3.32 -10.66
C THR A 373 10.37 3.98 -10.78
N LEU A 374 10.14 5.11 -10.09
CA LEU A 374 8.89 5.85 -10.19
C LEU A 374 8.64 6.38 -11.62
N LYS A 375 9.67 6.83 -12.34
CA LYS A 375 9.52 7.23 -13.76
C LYS A 375 9.10 6.05 -14.63
N THR A 376 9.74 4.89 -14.46
CA THR A 376 9.38 3.65 -15.16
C THR A 376 7.95 3.24 -14.85
N LEU A 377 7.52 3.30 -13.59
CA LEU A 377 6.15 3.00 -13.22
C LEU A 377 5.16 4.02 -13.81
N LYS A 378 5.49 5.31 -13.87
CA LYS A 378 4.67 6.34 -14.54
C LYS A 378 4.51 6.05 -16.03
N SER A 379 5.55 5.58 -16.73
CA SER A 379 5.41 5.15 -18.13
C SER A 379 4.55 3.90 -18.25
N ASN A 380 4.74 2.91 -17.36
CA ASN A 380 3.95 1.68 -17.37
C ASN A 380 2.46 1.96 -17.10
N LEU A 381 2.15 2.92 -16.21
CA LEU A 381 0.77 3.33 -15.94
C LEU A 381 0.11 3.95 -17.17
N LYS A 382 0.85 4.75 -17.96
CA LYS A 382 0.35 5.30 -19.24
C LYS A 382 0.06 4.18 -20.24
N VAL A 383 0.97 3.21 -20.37
CA VAL A 383 0.77 2.02 -21.24
C VAL A 383 -0.45 1.23 -20.79
N ALA A 384 -0.56 0.89 -19.51
CA ALA A 384 -1.70 0.17 -18.94
C ALA A 384 -3.04 0.92 -19.11
N THR A 385 -3.02 2.25 -19.00
CA THR A 385 -4.21 3.09 -19.25
C THR A 385 -4.65 3.02 -20.71
N ASN A 386 -3.70 3.08 -21.65
CA ASN A 386 -3.99 2.94 -23.07
C ASN A 386 -4.51 1.54 -23.41
N GLU A 387 -3.96 0.50 -22.79
CA GLU A 387 -4.43 -0.88 -22.93
C GLU A 387 -5.84 -1.07 -22.36
N GLU A 388 -6.14 -0.50 -21.20
CA GLU A 388 -7.49 -0.53 -20.61
C GLU A 388 -8.50 0.11 -21.58
N GLN A 389 -8.16 1.27 -22.14
CA GLN A 389 -9.02 1.96 -23.12
C GLN A 389 -9.21 1.15 -24.40
N LYS A 390 -8.16 0.49 -24.92
CA LYS A 390 -8.27 -0.42 -26.06
C LYS A 390 -9.17 -1.61 -25.76
N CYS A 391 -8.99 -2.24 -24.60
CA CYS A 391 -9.82 -3.37 -24.16
C CYS A 391 -11.28 -2.95 -23.95
N PHE A 392 -11.51 -1.75 -23.39
CA PHE A 392 -12.84 -1.18 -23.20
C PHE A 392 -13.54 -0.94 -24.54
N LYS A 393 -12.85 -0.34 -25.52
CA LYS A 393 -13.39 -0.16 -26.88
C LYS A 393 -13.72 -1.48 -27.54
N LYS A 394 -12.84 -2.49 -27.45
CA LYS A 394 -13.11 -3.83 -27.99
C LYS A 394 -14.34 -4.43 -27.31
N TRP A 395 -14.41 -4.40 -25.97
CA TRP A 395 -15.54 -4.93 -25.21
C TRP A 395 -16.87 -4.24 -25.56
N HIS A 396 -16.86 -2.92 -25.75
CA HIS A 396 -18.06 -2.14 -26.07
C HIS A 396 -18.55 -2.35 -27.52
N ASN A 397 -17.64 -2.59 -28.46
CA ASN A 397 -17.98 -2.74 -29.87
C ASN A 397 -18.23 -4.19 -30.30
N GLU A 398 -17.80 -5.16 -29.49
CA GLU A 398 -17.91 -6.57 -29.81
C GLU A 398 -19.35 -7.07 -29.72
N LYS A 399 -19.82 -7.73 -30.78
CA LYS A 399 -21.18 -8.29 -30.84
C LYS A 399 -21.18 -9.80 -30.65
N ASP A 400 -20.08 -10.46 -31.00
CA ASP A 400 -19.95 -11.89 -30.79
C ASP A 400 -19.80 -12.20 -29.30
N ARG A 401 -20.58 -13.18 -28.81
CA ARG A 401 -20.63 -13.49 -27.38
C ARG A 401 -19.28 -14.03 -26.85
N ALA A 402 -18.58 -14.83 -27.65
CA ALA A 402 -17.32 -15.43 -27.23
C ALA A 402 -16.20 -14.38 -27.21
N GLU A 403 -16.12 -13.54 -28.24
CA GLU A 403 -15.17 -12.42 -28.26
C GLU A 403 -15.50 -11.38 -27.18
N LEU A 404 -16.77 -11.12 -26.88
CA LEU A 404 -17.18 -10.20 -25.81
C LEU A 404 -16.72 -10.71 -24.44
N LEU A 405 -16.78 -12.02 -24.20
CA LEU A 405 -16.24 -12.63 -22.98
C LEU A 405 -14.71 -12.52 -22.92
N LYS A 406 -14.00 -12.74 -24.02
CA LYS A 406 -12.53 -12.54 -24.07
C LYS A 406 -12.17 -11.07 -23.82
N ALA A 407 -12.87 -10.13 -24.46
CA ALA A 407 -12.65 -8.71 -24.28
C ALA A 407 -12.95 -8.25 -22.84
N LYS A 408 -14.01 -8.78 -22.22
CA LYS A 408 -14.33 -8.53 -20.81
C LYS A 408 -13.22 -9.03 -19.87
N ARG A 409 -12.59 -10.17 -20.17
CA ARG A 409 -11.46 -10.70 -19.39
C ARG A 409 -10.21 -9.84 -19.55
N ALA A 410 -9.84 -9.52 -20.78
CA ALA A 410 -8.71 -8.63 -21.05
C ALA A 410 -8.87 -7.26 -20.36
N LEU A 411 -10.10 -6.70 -20.39
CA LEU A 411 -10.42 -5.47 -19.65
C LEU A 411 -10.27 -5.67 -18.13
N HIS A 412 -10.64 -6.83 -17.60
CA HIS A 412 -10.50 -7.10 -16.17
C HIS A 412 -9.05 -7.21 -15.72
N GLU A 413 -8.23 -7.98 -16.45
CA GLU A 413 -6.80 -8.14 -16.21
C GLU A 413 -6.07 -6.80 -16.33
N SER A 414 -6.39 -6.02 -17.37
CA SER A 414 -5.84 -4.67 -17.56
C SER A 414 -6.20 -3.73 -16.40
N LYS A 415 -7.44 -3.78 -15.91
CA LYS A 415 -7.85 -2.99 -14.73
C LYS A 415 -7.07 -3.36 -13.48
N ILE A 416 -6.90 -4.66 -13.19
CA ILE A 416 -6.10 -5.12 -12.05
C ILE A 416 -4.64 -4.65 -12.22
N GLY A 417 -4.04 -4.90 -13.39
CA GLY A 417 -2.65 -4.52 -13.67
C GLY A 417 -2.41 -3.02 -13.51
N LYS A 418 -3.31 -2.17 -14.02
CA LYS A 418 -3.26 -0.71 -13.85
C LYS A 418 -3.29 -0.32 -12.37
N VAL A 419 -4.16 -0.94 -11.58
CA VAL A 419 -4.28 -0.61 -10.16
C VAL A 419 -3.06 -1.11 -9.37
N LYS A 420 -2.51 -2.29 -9.70
CA LYS A 420 -1.23 -2.77 -9.13
C LYS A 420 -0.10 -1.76 -9.36
N ILE A 421 0.06 -1.27 -10.59
CA ILE A 421 1.05 -0.23 -10.94
C ILE A 421 0.78 1.05 -10.14
N ALA A 422 -0.47 1.53 -10.10
CA ALA A 422 -0.83 2.73 -9.36
C ALA A 422 -0.51 2.61 -7.85
N PHE A 423 -0.70 1.43 -7.27
CA PHE A 423 -0.33 1.18 -5.88
C PHE A 423 1.18 1.19 -5.66
N GLU A 424 1.95 0.50 -6.49
CA GLU A 424 3.42 0.57 -6.40
C GLU A 424 3.90 2.02 -6.57
N MET A 425 3.33 2.77 -7.51
CA MET A 425 3.62 4.19 -7.68
C MET A 425 3.36 5.00 -6.41
N ASN A 426 2.24 4.78 -5.73
CA ASN A 426 1.92 5.50 -4.49
C ASN A 426 2.94 5.17 -3.38
N ASP A 427 3.33 3.91 -3.23
CA ASP A 427 4.36 3.50 -2.25
C ASP A 427 5.71 4.15 -2.54
N TYR A 428 6.15 4.17 -3.81
CA TYR A 428 7.40 4.83 -4.21
C TYR A 428 7.31 6.36 -4.06
N GLN A 429 6.17 6.97 -4.42
CA GLN A 429 5.96 8.40 -4.27
C GLN A 429 5.98 8.82 -2.79
N HIS A 430 5.37 8.03 -1.90
CA HIS A 430 5.42 8.28 -0.46
C HIS A 430 6.87 8.23 0.06
N GLN A 431 7.63 7.20 -0.32
CA GLN A 431 9.05 7.10 0.07
C GLN A 431 9.89 8.26 -0.48
N ILE A 432 9.65 8.70 -1.71
CA ILE A 432 10.31 9.87 -2.31
C ILE A 432 9.96 11.14 -1.54
N ASN A 433 8.67 11.37 -1.24
CA ASN A 433 8.23 12.53 -0.48
C ASN A 433 8.85 12.58 0.91
N HIS A 434 8.95 11.42 1.59
CA HIS A 434 9.60 11.31 2.88
C HIS A 434 11.10 11.62 2.79
N MET A 435 11.82 11.07 1.80
CA MET A 435 13.25 11.38 1.62
C MET A 435 13.50 12.85 1.23
N ASP A 436 12.62 13.46 0.42
CA ASP A 436 12.65 14.90 0.11
C ASP A 436 12.51 15.74 1.38
N PHE A 437 11.53 15.38 2.20
CA PHE A 437 11.31 16.00 3.50
C PHE A 437 12.53 15.88 4.41
N LEU A 438 13.13 14.70 4.54
CA LEU A 438 14.30 14.52 5.39
C LEU A 438 15.50 15.36 4.92
N LYS A 439 15.68 15.50 3.60
CA LYS A 439 16.72 16.36 3.03
C LYS A 439 16.48 17.83 3.38
N GLU A 440 15.26 18.33 3.20
CA GLU A 440 14.86 19.70 3.61
C GLU A 440 15.11 19.90 5.11
N MET A 441 14.74 18.91 5.92
CA MET A 441 14.95 18.92 7.36
C MET A 441 16.44 19.08 7.71
N CYS A 442 17.33 18.31 7.10
CA CYS A 442 18.76 18.42 7.37
C CYS A 442 19.33 19.80 6.98
N LEU A 443 18.91 20.37 5.85
CA LEU A 443 19.40 21.68 5.39
C LEU A 443 18.97 22.84 6.30
N ALA A 444 17.76 22.78 6.86
CA ALA A 444 17.23 23.82 7.74
C ALA A 444 17.67 23.70 9.21
N THR A 445 18.54 22.74 9.56
CA THR A 445 18.87 22.39 10.95
C THR A 445 19.41 23.58 11.75
N GLN A 446 20.28 24.40 11.17
CA GLN A 446 20.87 25.52 11.90
C GLN A 446 19.83 26.62 12.20
N ALA A 447 19.02 26.99 11.20
CA ALA A 447 17.95 27.97 11.36
C ALA A 447 16.96 27.57 12.46
N ARG A 448 16.56 26.29 12.52
CA ARG A 448 15.70 25.78 13.60
C ARG A 448 16.36 25.83 14.98
N LYS A 449 17.64 25.49 15.08
CA LYS A 449 18.38 25.58 16.36
C LYS A 449 18.45 27.01 16.89
N ASP A 450 18.62 27.97 15.98
CA ASP A 450 18.68 29.39 16.32
C ASP A 450 17.30 29.94 16.70
N PHE A 451 16.25 29.47 16.02
CA PHE A 451 14.86 29.79 16.35
C PHE A 451 14.44 29.27 17.73
N GLY A 452 14.98 28.11 18.14
CA GLY A 452 14.70 27.50 19.43
C GLY A 452 13.71 26.33 19.34
N PHE A 453 13.01 26.05 20.43
CA PHE A 453 12.07 24.92 20.50
C PHE A 453 10.86 25.21 21.37
N PHE A 454 9.80 24.44 21.15
CA PHE A 454 8.57 24.45 21.93
C PHE A 454 8.55 23.25 22.87
N SER A 455 7.99 23.42 24.07
CA SER A 455 7.73 22.31 25.00
C SER A 455 6.33 22.42 25.59
N TYR A 456 5.75 21.27 25.94
CA TYR A 456 4.42 21.12 26.53
C TYR A 456 4.54 20.62 27.96
N GLY A 457 3.97 21.38 28.91
CA GLY A 457 3.90 20.96 30.31
C GLY A 457 5.23 21.01 31.06
N ALA A 458 5.17 21.57 32.27
CA ALA A 458 6.23 21.71 33.28
C ALA A 458 7.42 22.63 32.95
N ASN A 459 7.69 23.49 33.92
CA ASN A 459 8.88 24.33 34.05
C ASN A 459 10.16 23.46 34.03
N GLN A 460 10.65 23.13 32.84
CA GLN A 460 12.03 22.68 32.68
C GLN A 460 12.89 23.95 32.63
N ASN A 461 13.47 24.28 33.78
CA ASN A 461 14.58 25.23 33.90
C ASN A 461 15.81 24.67 33.19
#